data_AF-A0A6M3IZS6-F1
#
_entry.id   AF-A0A6M3IZS6-F1
#
_cell.length_a   1.000
_cell.length_b   1.000
_cell.length_c   1.000
_cell.angle_alpha   90.00
_cell.angle_beta   90.00
_cell.angle_gamma   90.00
#
_symmetry.space_group_name_H-M   'P 1'
#
loop_
_entity.id
_entity.type
_entity.pdbx_description
1 polymer ?
#
loop_
_entity_poly.entity_id
_entity_poly.type
_entity_poly.pdbx_seq_one_letter_code
_entity_poly.pdbx_strand_id
1 'polypeptide(L)'
;MTWTSEIDFDLAALTEMKSGEPQFFYFGNRGMIDKSPYIALDHDAGVGDKEDVGGNQEILRIDKLNDVKKVHLFCWDYKEVQQGGHARFHESDIKIAITENNETEHTVSLDSVEIGNVVLLATIDNTDPSGARFVNRSEIETLKHLNDSQQFINIANR
;
A
#
# COMPACT_ATOMS: atom_id res chain seq x y z
N MET A 1 6.97 0.35 -4.33
CA MET A 1 6.32 -0.80 -4.99
C MET A 1 6.82 -0.86 -6.42
N THR A 2 7.05 -2.04 -6.98
CA THR A 2 7.49 -2.23 -8.37
C THR A 2 6.81 -3.43 -9.02
N TRP A 3 6.53 -3.34 -10.32
CA TRP A 3 5.97 -4.42 -11.15
C TRP A 3 6.31 -4.19 -12.63
N THR A 4 6.11 -5.21 -13.47
CA THR A 4 6.41 -5.14 -14.91
C THR A 4 5.21 -5.43 -15.81
N SER A 5 4.07 -5.89 -15.26
CA SER A 5 2.86 -6.15 -16.04
C SER A 5 2.16 -4.87 -16.49
N GLU A 6 1.32 -4.98 -17.51
CA GLU A 6 0.42 -3.92 -18.02
C GLU A 6 -0.77 -3.64 -17.07
N ILE A 7 -0.81 -4.26 -15.89
CA ILE A 7 -1.89 -4.04 -14.94
C ILE A 7 -1.63 -2.72 -14.22
N ASP A 8 -2.68 -1.93 -14.13
CA ASP A 8 -2.72 -0.67 -13.41
C ASP A 8 -2.83 -0.95 -11.90
N PHE A 9 -1.67 -1.13 -11.26
CA PHE A 9 -1.58 -1.32 -9.82
C PHE A 9 -1.23 -0.01 -9.13
N ASP A 10 -2.00 0.37 -8.11
CA ASP A 10 -1.63 1.51 -7.26
C ASP A 10 -1.14 1.05 -5.88
N LEU A 11 -0.18 1.80 -5.36
CA LEU A 11 0.24 1.76 -3.96
C LEU A 11 -0.69 2.65 -3.13
N ALA A 12 -1.19 2.08 -2.04
CA ALA A 12 -1.96 2.80 -1.07
C ALA A 12 -1.51 2.51 0.35
N ALA A 13 -1.87 3.40 1.27
CA ALA A 13 -1.58 3.22 2.68
C ALA A 13 -2.74 3.64 3.58
N LEU A 14 -3.01 2.84 4.60
CA LEU A 14 -3.93 3.19 5.69
C LEU A 14 -3.13 3.32 6.98
N THR A 15 -3.26 4.45 7.67
CA THR A 15 -2.63 4.65 8.98
C THR A 15 -3.60 4.39 10.12
N GLU A 16 -3.17 3.66 11.14
CA GLU A 16 -3.74 3.79 12.48
C GLU A 16 -3.05 4.96 13.20
N MET A 17 -3.75 6.07 13.39
CA MET A 17 -3.20 7.22 14.12
C MET A 17 -3.26 7.00 15.64
N LYS A 18 -2.32 7.61 16.37
CA LYS A 18 -2.37 7.65 17.84
C LYS A 18 -3.56 8.46 18.37
N SER A 19 -4.02 9.45 17.60
CA SER A 19 -5.24 10.21 17.87
C SER A 19 -6.54 9.42 17.67
N GLY A 20 -6.50 8.31 16.92
CA GLY A 20 -7.63 7.43 16.66
C GLY A 20 -8.29 7.59 15.29
N GLU A 21 -8.15 8.72 14.62
CA GLU A 21 -8.71 8.92 13.27
C GLU A 21 -7.75 8.38 12.21
N PRO A 22 -8.13 7.35 11.42
CA PRO A 22 -7.25 6.83 10.39
C PRO A 22 -7.12 7.82 9.22
N GLN A 23 -6.00 7.77 8.53
CA GLN A 23 -5.77 8.50 7.29
C GLN A 23 -5.43 7.53 6.17
N PHE A 24 -5.86 7.87 4.96
CA PHE A 24 -5.75 7.00 3.81
C PHE A 24 -5.05 7.72 2.66
N PHE A 25 -4.00 7.11 2.15
CA PHE A 25 -3.11 7.69 1.15
C PHE A 25 -3.16 6.84 -0.12
N TYR A 26 -3.37 7.50 -1.25
CA TYR A 26 -3.42 6.93 -2.59
C TYR A 26 -3.30 8.08 -3.61
N PHE A 27 -3.33 7.81 -4.91
CA PHE A 27 -3.16 8.87 -5.94
C PHE A 27 -4.11 10.07 -5.76
N GLY A 28 -5.36 9.84 -5.33
CA GLY A 28 -6.36 10.88 -5.08
C GLY A 28 -6.15 11.66 -3.77
N ASN A 29 -5.39 11.10 -2.83
CA ASN A 29 -4.99 11.74 -1.58
C ASN A 29 -3.53 11.42 -1.25
N ARG A 30 -2.59 12.11 -1.89
CA ARG A 30 -1.16 11.78 -1.80
C ARG A 30 -0.51 12.10 -0.46
N GLY A 31 -1.15 12.86 0.43
CA GLY A 31 -0.53 13.31 1.67
C GLY A 31 0.53 14.40 1.48
N MET A 32 1.28 14.68 2.53
CA MET A 32 2.31 15.72 2.57
C MET A 32 3.43 15.30 3.53
N ILE A 33 4.69 15.40 3.09
CA ILE A 33 5.84 14.99 3.90
C ILE A 33 6.15 15.97 5.05
N ASP A 34 5.71 17.23 4.93
CA ASP A 34 5.97 18.32 5.88
C ASP A 34 4.83 18.54 6.90
N LYS A 35 3.76 17.74 6.83
CA LYS A 35 2.62 17.79 7.75
C LYS A 35 2.28 16.40 8.25
N SER A 36 1.90 16.29 9.52
CA SER A 36 1.42 15.02 10.10
C SER A 36 0.34 14.38 9.21
N PRO A 37 0.46 13.08 8.87
CA PRO A 37 1.34 12.07 9.47
C PRO A 37 2.74 11.96 8.84
N TYR A 38 3.16 12.94 8.05
CA TYR A 38 4.46 12.99 7.36
C TYR A 38 4.64 11.83 6.38
N ILE A 39 3.55 11.51 5.68
CA ILE A 39 3.48 10.47 4.66
C ILE A 39 3.10 11.14 3.35
N ALA A 40 3.84 10.82 2.28
CA ALA A 40 3.56 11.32 0.94
C ALA A 40 3.79 10.24 -0.12
N LEU A 41 2.82 10.05 -1.01
CA LEU A 41 2.98 9.31 -2.25
C LEU A 41 3.60 10.24 -3.30
N ASP A 42 4.64 9.78 -4.00
CA ASP A 42 5.43 10.60 -4.90
C ASP A 42 4.69 10.91 -6.22
N HIS A 43 4.18 9.88 -6.88
CA HIS A 43 3.43 9.96 -8.12
C HIS A 43 2.49 8.75 -8.26
N ASP A 44 1.67 8.80 -9.30
CA ASP A 44 0.80 7.71 -9.72
C ASP A 44 1.40 7.17 -11.01
N ALA A 45 1.89 5.94 -10.97
CA ALA A 45 2.48 5.24 -12.11
C ALA A 45 1.41 4.45 -12.89
N GLY A 46 0.18 4.43 -12.39
CA GLY A 46 -0.99 3.79 -12.97
C GLY A 46 -1.73 4.62 -14.02
N VAL A 47 -1.63 5.96 -13.99
CA VAL A 47 -2.42 6.82 -14.89
C VAL A 47 -2.12 6.62 -16.38
N GLY A 48 -3.02 5.90 -17.05
CA GLY A 48 -3.38 6.12 -18.44
C GLY A 48 -2.86 5.12 -19.46
N ASP A 49 -2.63 3.86 -19.07
CA ASP A 49 -2.12 2.80 -19.96
C ASP A 49 -0.88 3.25 -20.75
N LYS A 50 -0.12 4.23 -20.24
CA LYS A 50 1.14 4.67 -20.84
C LYS A 50 2.24 3.78 -20.29
N GLU A 51 2.19 2.56 -20.81
CA GLU A 51 3.25 1.59 -20.97
C GLU A 51 4.67 2.21 -20.96
N ASP A 52 5.26 2.39 -19.78
CA ASP A 52 6.69 2.10 -19.64
C ASP A 52 6.79 0.59 -19.43
N VAL A 53 6.68 -0.16 -20.54
CA VAL A 53 6.88 -1.61 -20.54
C VAL A 53 8.23 -1.90 -19.91
N GLY A 54 8.24 -2.44 -18.69
CA GLY A 54 9.45 -2.97 -18.05
C GLY A 54 9.97 -2.28 -16.78
N GLY A 55 9.19 -1.48 -16.06
CA GLY A 55 9.65 -1.00 -14.74
C GLY A 55 8.75 0.00 -14.01
N ASN A 56 7.48 -0.34 -13.79
CA ASN A 56 6.58 0.53 -13.04
C ASN A 56 7.04 0.65 -11.58
N GLN A 57 6.94 1.84 -11.00
CA GLN A 57 7.35 2.10 -9.62
C GLN A 57 6.51 3.20 -8.97
N GLU A 58 6.05 2.94 -7.76
CA GLU A 58 5.46 3.97 -6.88
C GLU A 58 6.15 4.00 -5.53
N ILE A 59 6.38 5.21 -4.99
CA ILE A 59 7.13 5.42 -3.75
C ILE A 59 6.29 6.18 -2.75
N LEU A 60 5.94 5.50 -1.66
CA LEU A 60 5.43 6.12 -0.45
C LEU A 60 6.59 6.50 0.47
N ARG A 61 6.76 7.79 0.74
CA ARG A 61 7.76 8.32 1.68
C ARG A 61 7.15 8.58 3.04
N ILE A 62 7.87 8.21 4.10
CA ILE A 62 7.49 8.42 5.49
C ILE A 62 8.67 9.09 6.21
N ASP A 63 8.51 10.32 6.68
CA ASP A 63 9.57 11.05 7.41
C ASP A 63 9.55 10.71 8.91
N LYS A 64 8.36 10.61 9.50
CA LYS A 64 8.19 10.40 10.95
C LYS A 64 7.00 9.50 11.24
N LEU A 65 7.14 8.65 12.26
CA LEU A 65 6.05 7.79 12.76
C LEU A 65 5.49 8.26 14.11
N ASN A 66 5.89 9.44 14.60
CA ASN A 66 5.58 9.88 15.96
C ASN A 66 4.08 9.91 16.28
N ASP A 67 3.24 10.21 15.29
CA ASP A 67 1.79 10.31 15.43
C ASP A 67 1.05 9.03 14.99
N VAL A 68 1.79 8.02 14.51
CA VAL A 68 1.27 6.83 13.85
C VAL A 68 1.58 5.59 14.67
N LYS A 69 0.57 4.72 14.86
CA LYS A 69 0.72 3.39 15.46
C LYS A 69 1.11 2.37 14.41
N LYS A 70 0.41 2.35 13.28
CA LYS A 70 0.66 1.42 12.19
C LYS A 70 0.47 2.09 10.83
N VAL A 71 1.21 1.62 9.85
CA VAL A 71 0.99 1.92 8.42
C VAL A 71 0.77 0.59 7.71
N HIS A 72 -0.43 0.39 7.20
CA HIS A 72 -0.79 -0.77 6.39
C HIS A 72 -0.61 -0.42 4.93
N LEU A 73 0.22 -1.17 4.22
CA LEU A 73 0.60 -0.92 2.83
C LEU A 73 -0.19 -1.85 1.93
N PHE A 74 -1.02 -1.26 1.10
CA PHE A 74 -1.90 -1.96 0.18
C PHE A 74 -1.42 -1.80 -1.26
N CYS A 75 -1.77 -2.78 -2.08
CA CYS A 75 -1.76 -2.65 -3.53
C CYS A 75 -3.15 -3.04 -4.04
N TRP A 76 -3.66 -2.35 -5.04
CA TRP A 76 -4.92 -2.72 -5.69
C TRP A 76 -4.84 -2.58 -7.20
N ASP A 77 -5.76 -3.24 -7.89
CA ASP A 77 -6.10 -2.89 -9.27
C ASP A 77 -7.28 -1.92 -9.22
N TYR A 78 -7.05 -0.63 -9.49
CA TYR A 78 -8.07 0.39 -9.31
C TYR A 78 -9.33 0.10 -10.12
N LYS A 79 -9.13 -0.34 -11.36
CA LYS A 79 -10.22 -0.63 -12.30
C LYS A 79 -11.08 -1.79 -11.80
N GLU A 80 -10.45 -2.86 -11.34
CA GLU A 80 -11.17 -4.02 -10.80
C GLU A 80 -11.84 -3.69 -9.47
N VAL A 81 -11.25 -2.86 -8.61
CA VAL A 81 -11.92 -2.40 -7.39
C VAL A 81 -13.15 -1.55 -7.70
N GLN A 82 -13.11 -0.66 -8.70
CA GLN A 82 -14.28 0.13 -9.11
C GLN A 82 -15.42 -0.75 -9.65
N GLN A 83 -15.07 -1.84 -10.33
CA GLN A 83 -16.03 -2.77 -10.93
C GLN A 83 -16.46 -3.90 -9.98
N GLY A 84 -15.80 -4.03 -8.82
CA GLY A 84 -15.97 -5.15 -7.90
C GLY A 84 -15.50 -6.49 -8.47
N GLY A 85 -14.63 -6.45 -9.49
CA GLY A 85 -14.05 -7.62 -10.15
C GLY A 85 -12.78 -8.11 -9.45
N HIS A 86 -12.05 -9.00 -10.11
CA HIS A 86 -10.85 -9.63 -9.56
C HIS A 86 -9.63 -9.18 -10.35
N ALA A 87 -8.61 -8.72 -9.64
CA ALA A 87 -7.31 -8.43 -10.20
C ALA A 87 -6.56 -9.72 -10.55
N ARG A 88 -5.56 -9.59 -11.41
CA ARG A 88 -4.67 -10.68 -11.83
C ARG A 88 -3.38 -10.69 -11.00
N PHE A 89 -3.52 -10.70 -9.67
CA PHE A 89 -2.36 -10.71 -8.76
C PHE A 89 -1.48 -11.95 -8.92
N HIS A 90 -2.07 -13.12 -9.22
CA HIS A 90 -1.33 -14.38 -9.40
C HIS A 90 -0.43 -14.40 -10.64
N GLU A 91 -0.68 -13.51 -11.60
CA GLU A 91 0.12 -13.31 -12.81
C GLU A 91 1.08 -12.12 -12.68
N SER A 92 1.07 -11.43 -11.53
CA SER A 92 1.87 -10.23 -11.31
C SER A 92 3.20 -10.54 -10.61
N ASP A 93 4.20 -9.70 -10.85
CA ASP A 93 5.50 -9.71 -10.19
C ASP A 93 5.62 -8.60 -9.15
N ILE A 94 4.51 -8.18 -8.54
CA ILE A 94 4.47 -7.08 -7.58
C ILE A 94 5.42 -7.36 -6.41
N LYS A 95 6.24 -6.35 -6.13
CA LYS A 95 7.13 -6.32 -4.97
C LYS A 95 6.99 -4.99 -4.24
N ILE A 96 7.11 -5.05 -2.92
CA ILE A 96 7.33 -3.88 -2.09
C ILE A 96 8.69 -4.00 -1.41
N ALA A 97 9.53 -2.99 -1.63
CA ALA A 97 10.76 -2.79 -0.89
C ALA A 97 10.54 -1.64 0.09
N ILE A 98 10.95 -1.84 1.34
CA ILE A 98 10.99 -0.80 2.37
C ILE A 98 12.44 -0.54 2.71
N THR A 99 12.88 0.67 2.42
CA THR A 99 14.25 1.13 2.70
C THR A 99 14.23 2.03 3.94
N GLU A 100 14.99 1.64 4.95
CA GLU A 100 15.23 2.43 6.14
C GLU A 100 16.31 3.52 5.89
N ASN A 101 16.40 4.51 6.78
CA ASN A 101 17.40 5.58 6.69
C ASN A 101 18.86 5.08 6.78
N ASN A 102 19.09 3.89 7.32
CA ASN A 102 20.40 3.23 7.38
C ASN A 102 20.70 2.39 6.12
N GLU A 103 19.90 2.54 5.07
CA GLU A 103 19.95 1.79 3.81
C GLU A 103 19.63 0.29 3.93
N THR A 104 19.13 -0.17 5.09
CA THR A 104 18.58 -1.52 5.22
C THR A 104 17.31 -1.63 4.41
N GLU A 105 17.26 -2.64 3.54
CA GLU A 105 16.10 -2.92 2.70
C GLU A 105 15.40 -4.22 3.11
N HIS A 106 14.09 -4.16 3.26
CA HIS A 106 13.21 -5.30 3.44
C HIS A 106 12.32 -5.45 2.21
N THR A 107 12.44 -6.57 1.50
CA THR A 107 11.63 -6.83 0.31
C THR A 107 10.58 -7.91 0.59
N VAL A 108 9.35 -7.64 0.17
CA VAL A 108 8.23 -8.59 0.16
C VAL A 108 7.73 -8.74 -1.26
N SER A 109 7.65 -9.99 -1.68
CA SER A 109 6.94 -10.39 -2.90
C SER A 109 5.60 -10.99 -2.48
N LEU A 110 4.59 -10.85 -3.34
CA LEU A 110 3.31 -11.48 -3.11
C LEU A 110 3.44 -13.01 -3.19
N ASP A 111 3.12 -13.70 -2.10
CA ASP A 111 3.11 -15.17 -2.01
C ASP A 111 1.71 -15.64 -1.59
N SER A 112 0.73 -15.38 -2.44
CA SER A 112 -0.65 -15.83 -2.23
C SER A 112 -1.26 -16.33 -3.53
N VAL A 113 -2.05 -17.40 -3.43
CA VAL A 113 -2.84 -17.99 -4.52
C VAL A 113 -4.31 -17.55 -4.46
N GLU A 114 -4.65 -16.68 -3.51
CA GLU A 114 -6.00 -16.15 -3.34
C GLU A 114 -6.36 -15.18 -4.47
N ILE A 115 -7.66 -15.00 -4.69
CA ILE A 115 -8.20 -14.15 -5.74
C ILE A 115 -8.90 -12.95 -5.09
N GLY A 116 -8.61 -11.75 -5.59
CA GLY A 116 -9.20 -10.51 -5.11
C GLY A 116 -8.75 -9.33 -5.93
N ASN A 117 -9.04 -8.12 -5.48
CA ASN A 117 -8.69 -6.88 -6.15
C ASN A 117 -7.90 -5.90 -5.28
N VAL A 118 -7.67 -6.25 -4.02
CA VAL A 118 -6.74 -5.57 -3.12
C VAL A 118 -5.87 -6.60 -2.41
N VAL A 119 -4.63 -6.23 -2.13
CA VAL A 119 -3.71 -7.00 -1.30
C VAL A 119 -3.14 -6.10 -0.21
N LEU A 120 -3.12 -6.59 1.03
CA LEU A 120 -2.31 -6.04 2.11
C LEU A 120 -0.91 -6.66 2.02
N LEU A 121 0.05 -5.90 1.52
CA LEU A 121 1.43 -6.35 1.28
C LEU A 121 2.29 -6.33 2.54
N ALA A 122 2.04 -5.37 3.42
CA ALA A 122 2.88 -5.18 4.59
C ALA A 122 2.24 -4.31 5.65
N THR A 123 2.80 -4.36 6.85
CA THR A 123 2.50 -3.41 7.91
C THR A 123 3.78 -2.93 8.57
N ILE A 124 3.93 -1.61 8.70
CA ILE A 124 4.92 -0.99 9.58
C ILE A 124 4.23 -0.79 10.93
N ASP A 125 4.68 -1.50 11.95
CA ASP A 125 4.10 -1.45 13.30
C ASP A 125 5.03 -0.67 14.24
N ASN A 126 4.57 0.50 14.66
CA ASN A 126 5.26 1.47 15.52
C ASN A 126 4.65 1.52 16.93
N THR A 127 4.05 0.40 17.38
CA THR A 127 3.48 0.32 18.73
C THR A 127 4.51 -0.02 19.81
N ASP A 128 5.66 -0.60 19.44
CA ASP A 128 6.74 -0.95 20.36
C ASP A 128 7.64 0.28 20.64
N PRO A 129 7.88 0.64 21.92
CA PRO A 129 8.79 1.73 22.29
C PRO A 129 10.25 1.54 21.83
N SER A 130 10.68 0.32 21.55
CA SER A 130 12.04 0.00 21.09
C SER A 130 12.28 0.33 19.61
N GLY A 131 11.21 0.51 18.84
CA GLY A 131 11.29 0.90 17.44
C GLY A 131 10.17 0.30 16.59
N ALA A 132 9.98 0.88 15.40
CA ALA A 132 9.06 0.32 14.43
C ALA A 132 9.59 -1.01 13.88
N ARG A 133 8.69 -1.94 13.63
CA ARG A 133 8.99 -3.23 13.00
C ARG A 133 8.26 -3.37 11.68
N PHE A 134 8.88 -4.09 10.77
CA PHE A 134 8.27 -4.50 9.52
C PHE A 134 7.58 -5.86 9.68
N VAL A 135 6.34 -5.96 9.21
CA VAL A 135 5.55 -7.19 9.19
C VAL A 135 5.14 -7.47 7.75
N ASN A 136 5.67 -8.53 7.17
CA ASN A 136 5.24 -9.03 5.86
C ASN A 136 3.76 -9.49 5.96
N ARG A 137 2.93 -9.03 5.04
CA ARG A 137 1.55 -9.46 4.85
C ARG A 137 1.38 -9.94 3.41
N SER A 138 0.45 -10.85 3.16
CA SER A 138 0.14 -11.32 1.80
C SER A 138 -1.33 -11.72 1.73
N GLU A 139 -2.17 -10.85 2.27
CA GLU A 139 -3.61 -11.10 2.42
C GLU A 139 -4.35 -10.43 1.26
N ILE A 140 -5.06 -11.23 0.48
CA ILE A 140 -5.81 -10.75 -0.68
C ILE A 140 -7.29 -10.73 -0.33
N GLU A 141 -7.98 -9.67 -0.73
CA GLU A 141 -9.40 -9.50 -0.51
C GLU A 141 -10.10 -8.90 -1.74
N THR A 142 -11.43 -9.02 -1.77
CA THR A 142 -12.26 -8.42 -2.83
C THR A 142 -13.10 -7.29 -2.25
N LEU A 143 -12.74 -6.06 -2.62
CA LEU A 143 -13.52 -4.87 -2.38
C LEU A 143 -14.59 -4.71 -3.43
N LYS A 144 -15.73 -4.12 -3.04
CA LYS A 144 -16.78 -3.80 -4.01
C LYS A 144 -16.58 -2.42 -4.64
N HIS A 145 -16.17 -1.44 -3.83
CA HIS A 145 -15.94 -0.04 -4.21
C HIS A 145 -14.91 0.61 -3.27
N LEU A 146 -14.21 1.68 -3.68
CA LEU A 146 -13.24 2.41 -2.84
C LEU A 146 -13.86 3.35 -1.79
N ASN A 147 -15.14 3.70 -1.93
CA ASN A 147 -15.77 4.74 -1.11
C ASN A 147 -16.08 4.30 0.33
N ASP A 148 -15.87 3.04 0.66
CA ASP A 148 -16.06 2.51 2.00
C ASP A 148 -14.70 2.16 2.62
N SER A 149 -14.13 3.15 3.32
CA SER A 149 -12.87 3.02 4.05
C SER A 149 -12.91 1.95 5.15
N GLN A 150 -14.10 1.54 5.61
CA GLN A 150 -14.25 0.50 6.61
C GLN A 150 -13.76 -0.86 6.11
N GLN A 151 -13.87 -1.13 4.80
CA GLN A 151 -13.36 -2.37 4.23
C GLN A 151 -11.85 -2.50 4.43
N PHE A 152 -11.07 -1.44 4.20
CA PHE A 152 -9.62 -1.44 4.42
C PHE A 152 -9.25 -1.63 5.90
N ILE A 153 -10.00 -0.99 6.79
CA ILE A 153 -9.82 -1.17 8.25
C ILE A 153 -10.10 -2.62 8.64
N ASN A 154 -11.11 -3.26 8.05
CA ASN A 154 -11.43 -4.66 8.34
C ASN A 154 -10.31 -5.60 7.88
N ILE A 155 -9.68 -5.33 6.73
CA ILE A 155 -8.51 -6.08 6.26
C ILE A 155 -7.34 -5.89 7.23
N ALA A 156 -7.05 -4.64 7.60
CA ALA A 156 -5.94 -4.29 8.48
C ALA A 156 -6.02 -4.91 9.89
N ASN A 157 -7.24 -5.19 10.38
CA ASN A 157 -7.52 -5.71 11.72
C ASN A 157 -7.60 -7.24 11.83
N ARG A 158 -7.45 -7.97 10.72
CA ARG A 158 -7.28 -9.43 10.76
C ARG A 158 -5.89 -9.79 11.28
#